data_AF-A0A5K0ZNC1-F1
#
_entry.id   AF-A0A5K0ZNC1-F1
#
_cell.length_a   1.000
_cell.length_b   1.000
_cell.length_c   1.000
_cell.angle_alpha   90.00
_cell.angle_beta   90.00
_cell.angle_gamma   90.00
#
_symmetry.space_group_name_H-M   'P 1'
#
loop_
_entity.id
_entity.type
_entity.pdbx_description
1 polymer ?
#
loop_
_entity_poly.entity_id
_entity_poly.type
_entity_poly.pdbx_seq_one_letter_code
_entity_poly.pdbx_strand_id
1 'polypeptide(L)'
;VQIAELEYILSEVNTHILPLPEDVTSIRTIAGGSVANTVRGLSAGFGISCAIVGACGDDEQGKLFVSNMSCNGVNLTRLRMKKGPTGQ
;
A
#
# COMPACT_ATOMS: atom_id res chain seq x y z
N VAL A 1 3.00 -39.31 -25.20
CA VAL A 1 1.91 -38.43 -24.72
C VAL A 1 1.35 -37.73 -25.94
N GLN A 2 0.08 -37.97 -26.26
CA GLN A 2 -0.54 -37.50 -27.51
C GLN A 2 -0.80 -35.99 -27.40
N ILE A 3 -0.53 -35.23 -28.46
CA ILE A 3 -0.73 -33.75 -28.51
C ILE A 3 -2.16 -33.36 -28.08
N ALA A 4 -3.16 -34.18 -28.41
CA ALA A 4 -4.54 -33.97 -28.02
C ALA A 4 -4.78 -34.00 -26.50
N GLU A 5 -4.03 -34.83 -25.77
CA GLU A 5 -4.10 -34.90 -24.31
C GLU A 5 -3.50 -33.64 -23.67
N LEU A 6 -2.40 -33.13 -24.24
CA LEU A 6 -1.80 -31.88 -23.80
C LEU A 6 -2.73 -30.68 -24.06
N GLU A 7 -3.33 -30.60 -25.25
CA GLU A 7 -4.31 -29.56 -25.60
C GLU A 7 -5.52 -29.58 -24.66
N TYR A 8 -6.04 -30.78 -24.34
CA TYR A 8 -7.14 -30.96 -23.40
C TYR A 8 -6.78 -30.52 -21.97
N ILE A 9 -5.60 -30.90 -21.49
CA ILE A 9 -5.13 -30.47 -20.17
C ILE A 9 -4.97 -28.94 -20.13
N LEU A 10 -4.40 -28.35 -21.19
CA LEU A 10 -4.24 -26.90 -21.26
C LEU A 10 -5.58 -26.17 -21.32
N SER A 11 -6.59 -26.70 -22.03
CA SER A 11 -7.92 -26.09 -22.05
C SER A 11 -8.60 -26.14 -20.68
N GLU A 12 -8.49 -27.28 -19.98
CA GLU A 12 -9.05 -27.44 -18.62
C GLU A 12 -8.31 -26.58 -17.59
N VAL A 13 -7.00 -26.41 -17.69
CA VAL A 13 -6.24 -25.53 -16.78
C VAL A 13 -6.61 -24.06 -17.02
N ASN A 14 -6.69 -23.63 -18.28
CA ASN A 14 -6.99 -22.25 -18.63
C ASN A 14 -8.43 -21.82 -18.29
N THR A 15 -9.39 -22.74 -18.16
CA THR A 15 -10.75 -22.40 -17.68
C THR A 15 -10.79 -22.10 -16.18
N HIS A 16 -9.84 -22.62 -15.40
CA HIS A 16 -9.78 -22.45 -13.93
C HIS A 16 -8.76 -21.40 -13.49
N ILE A 17 -7.82 -21.05 -14.36
CA ILE A 17 -6.98 -19.87 -14.19
C ILE A 17 -7.81 -18.69 -14.69
N LEU A 18 -8.38 -17.91 -13.77
CA LEU A 18 -8.95 -16.60 -14.10
C LEU A 18 -7.94 -15.87 -14.98
N PRO A 19 -8.33 -15.28 -16.13
CA PRO A 19 -7.46 -14.37 -16.85
C PRO A 19 -7.18 -13.22 -15.89
N LEU A 20 -6.07 -13.31 -15.16
CA LEU A 20 -5.56 -12.22 -14.36
C LEU A 20 -5.20 -11.16 -15.42
N PRO A 21 -5.94 -10.06 -15.50
CA PRO A 21 -5.79 -9.10 -16.59
C PRO A 21 -4.45 -8.43 -16.41
N GLU A 22 -3.38 -8.96 -17.03
CA GLU A 22 -2.02 -8.38 -16.99
C GLU A 22 -1.66 -7.74 -15.65
N ASP A 23 -2.05 -8.36 -14.53
CA ASP A 23 -1.83 -7.78 -13.22
C ASP A 23 -0.43 -8.24 -12.83
N VAL A 24 0.54 -7.63 -13.51
CA VAL A 24 1.95 -7.61 -13.15
C VAL A 24 1.99 -6.98 -11.76
N THR A 25 1.66 -7.78 -10.74
CA THR A 25 1.75 -7.48 -9.32
C THR A 25 1.47 -6.01 -9.03
N SER A 26 0.22 -5.60 -8.78
CA SER A 26 -0.04 -4.25 -8.29
C SER A 26 0.66 -4.04 -6.95
N ILE A 27 1.92 -3.61 -7.00
CA ILE A 27 2.75 -3.34 -5.82
C ILE A 27 2.09 -2.16 -5.13
N ARG A 28 1.38 -2.46 -4.04
CA ARG A 28 0.70 -1.46 -3.24
C ARG A 28 1.66 -0.96 -2.16
N THR A 29 2.20 0.24 -2.37
CA THR A 29 2.97 0.93 -1.34
C THR A 29 2.01 1.50 -0.29
N ILE A 30 2.24 1.16 0.98
CA ILE A 30 1.48 1.64 2.13
C ILE A 30 2.47 2.24 3.13
N ALA A 31 2.10 3.33 3.79
CA ALA A 31 2.89 3.93 4.85
C ALA A 31 3.11 2.93 6.00
N GLY A 32 4.36 2.70 6.38
CA GLY A 32 4.76 1.82 7.48
C GLY A 32 5.05 2.56 8.78
N GLY A 33 5.59 1.81 9.75
CA GLY A 33 5.99 2.30 11.08
C GLY A 33 4.97 1.95 12.18
N SER A 34 5.47 1.48 13.33
CA SER A 34 4.63 1.05 14.46
C SER A 34 3.69 2.17 14.92
N VAL A 35 4.24 3.34 15.24
CA VAL A 35 3.47 4.52 15.68
C VAL A 35 2.48 4.98 14.62
N ALA A 36 2.90 4.99 13.36
CA ALA A 36 2.07 5.35 12.21
C ALA A 36 0.85 4.44 12.08
N ASN A 37 1.05 3.12 12.19
CA ASN A 37 -0.04 2.14 12.14
C ASN A 37 -0.99 2.27 13.34
N THR A 38 -0.46 2.49 14.55
CA THR A 38 -1.29 2.71 15.75
C THR A 38 -2.17 3.94 15.59
N VAL A 39 -1.58 5.09 15.23
CA VAL A 39 -2.31 6.35 15.08
C VAL A 39 -3.34 6.28 13.95
N ARG A 40 -2.96 5.68 12.81
CA ARG A 40 -3.88 5.44 11.70
C ARG A 40 -5.05 4.54 12.11
N GLY A 41 -4.79 3.46 12.84
CA GLY A 41 -5.82 2.54 13.32
C GLY A 41 -6.79 3.19 14.29
N LEU A 42 -6.27 3.96 15.25
CA LEU A 42 -7.09 4.74 16.20
C LEU A 42 -7.97 5.77 15.48
N SER A 43 -7.41 6.49 14.50
CA SER A 43 -8.13 7.50 13.71
C SER A 43 -9.19 6.87 12.80
N ALA A 44 -8.78 6.06 11.82
CA ALA A 44 -9.68 5.54 10.80
C ALA A 44 -10.59 4.40 11.31
N GLY A 45 -10.11 3.59 12.25
CA GLY A 45 -10.85 2.43 12.76
C GLY A 45 -11.76 2.74 13.95
N PHE A 46 -11.34 3.64 14.83
CA PHE A 46 -12.08 3.95 16.07
C PHE A 46 -12.61 5.39 16.15
N GLY A 47 -12.35 6.22 15.14
CA GLY A 47 -12.82 7.62 15.11
C GLY A 47 -12.16 8.52 16.16
N ILE A 48 -11.01 8.12 16.71
CA ILE A 48 -10.31 8.87 17.75
C ILE A 48 -9.43 9.93 17.11
N SER A 49 -9.54 11.19 17.57
CA SER A 49 -8.69 12.27 17.09
C SER A 49 -7.23 12.00 17.45
N CYS A 50 -6.38 11.78 16.43
CA CYS A 50 -4.97 11.48 16.59
C CYS A 50 -4.10 12.39 15.71
N ALA A 51 -2.85 12.59 16.12
CA ALA A 51 -1.87 13.38 15.37
C ALA A 51 -0.50 12.68 15.34
N ILE A 52 0.29 12.94 14.31
CA ILE A 52 1.69 12.51 14.22
C ILE A 52 2.59 13.74 14.33
N VAL A 53 3.59 13.64 15.21
CA VAL A 53 4.69 14.61 15.35
C VAL A 53 5.98 13.91 14.90
N GLY A 54 6.69 14.50 13.94
CA GLY A 54 7.89 13.90 13.40
C GLY A 54 8.39 14.61 12.15
N ALA A 55 9.16 13.89 11.33
CA ALA A 55 9.64 14.38 10.05
C ALA A 55 9.53 13.32 8.96
N CYS A 56 9.35 13.77 7.72
CA CYS A 56 9.48 12.97 6.50
C CYS A 56 10.42 13.68 5.52
N GLY A 57 10.93 12.94 4.54
CA GLY A 57 11.70 13.50 3.43
C GLY A 57 10.84 14.36 2.50
N ASP A 58 11.49 15.11 1.62
CA ASP A 58 10.88 15.88 0.53
C ASP A 58 10.78 15.06 -0.78
N ASP A 59 10.80 13.74 -0.65
CA ASP A 59 10.74 12.76 -1.73
C ASP A 59 9.32 12.19 -1.94
N GLU A 60 9.18 11.32 -2.94
CA GLU A 60 7.90 10.67 -3.26
C GLU A 60 7.38 9.78 -2.11
N GLN A 61 8.28 9.13 -1.37
CA GLN A 61 7.89 8.32 -0.21
C GLN A 61 7.29 9.18 0.91
N GLY A 62 7.84 10.38 1.13
CA GLY A 62 7.30 11.35 2.07
C GLY A 62 5.90 11.83 1.65
N LYS A 63 5.70 12.11 0.36
CA LYS A 63 4.38 12.46 -0.20
C LYS A 63 3.37 11.34 -0.03
N LEU A 64 3.77 10.09 -0.30
CA LEU A 64 2.93 8.90 -0.10
C LEU A 64 2.55 8.72 1.37
N PHE A 65 3.49 8.94 2.30
CA PHE A 65 3.23 8.88 3.73
C PHE A 65 2.20 9.93 4.17
N VAL A 66 2.38 11.19 3.74
CA VAL A 66 1.46 12.30 4.04
C VAL A 66 0.07 12.02 3.48
N SER A 67 -0.02 11.57 2.23
CA SER A 67 -1.29 11.22 1.58
C SER A 67 -1.99 10.08 2.32
N ASN A 68 -1.28 9.01 2.65
CA ASN A 68 -1.83 7.88 3.38
C ASN A 68 -2.40 8.30 4.74
N MET A 69 -1.64 9.05 5.53
CA MET A 69 -2.07 9.45 6.87
C MET A 69 -3.23 10.45 6.85
N SER A 70 -3.18 11.45 5.96
CA SER A 70 -4.24 12.46 5.85
C SER A 70 -5.57 11.87 5.37
N CYS A 71 -5.55 10.96 4.39
CA CYS A 71 -6.74 10.23 3.93
C CYS A 71 -7.37 9.35 5.02
N ASN A 72 -6.60 8.97 6.06
CA ASN A 72 -7.09 8.21 7.21
C ASN A 72 -7.43 9.11 8.43
N GLY A 73 -7.56 10.43 8.23
CA GLY A 73 -8.02 11.37 9.26
C GLY A 73 -6.96 11.77 10.30
N VAL A 74 -5.69 11.39 10.11
CA VAL A 74 -4.61 11.73 11.04
C VAL A 74 -4.19 13.19 10.85
N ASN A 75 -4.09 13.95 11.94
CA ASN A 75 -3.62 15.33 11.91
C ASN A 75 -2.10 15.39 11.73
N LEU A 76 -1.65 16.07 10.66
CA LEU A 76 -0.24 16.19 10.27
C LEU A 76 0.34 17.60 10.43
N THR A 77 -0.36 18.52 11.09
CA THR A 77 0.12 19.92 11.27
C THR A 77 1.49 20.04 11.93
N ARG A 78 1.93 19.01 12.66
CA ARG A 78 3.23 18.92 13.33
C ARG A 78 4.22 17.95 12.67
N LEU A 79 3.89 17.40 11.51
CA LEU A 79 4.84 16.64 10.68
C LEU A 79 5.65 17.63 9.83
N ARG A 80 6.99 17.57 9.92
CA ARG A 80 7.87 18.49 9.20
C ARG A 80 8.51 17.79 8.00
N MET A 81 8.27 18.33 6.81
CA MET A 81 9.05 17.94 5.64
C MET A 81 10.48 18.48 5.77
N LYS A 82 11.46 17.60 5.53
CA LYS A 82 12.90 17.90 5.59
C LYS A 82 13.54 17.52 4.27
N LYS A 83 14.58 18.27 3.86
CA LYS A 83 15.38 17.91 2.69
C LYS A 83 16.04 16.54 2.92
N GLY A 84 15.89 15.64 1.97
CA GLY A 84 16.47 14.30 2.00
C GLY A 84 15.43 13.18 1.92
N PRO A 85 15.88 11.92 1.97
CA PRO A 85 14.99 10.77 1.79
C PRO A 85 14.12 10.50 3.02
N THR A 86 12.92 9.97 2.78
CA THR A 86 12.08 9.33 3.79
C THR A 86 12.62 7.92 4.08
N GLY A 87 12.61 7.50 5.35
CA GLY A 87 13.06 6.17 5.75
C GLY A 87 12.26 5.05 5.09
N GLN A 88 12.93 3.93 4.79
CA GLN A 88 12.34 2.70 4.25
C GLN A 88 12.28 1.61 5.32
#